data_AF-A0A8H4UIY9-F1
#
_entry.id   AF-A0A8H4UIY9-F1
#
_cell.length_a   1.000
_cell.length_b   1.000
_cell.length_c   1.000
_cell.angle_alpha   90.00
_cell.angle_beta   90.00
_cell.angle_gamma   90.00
#
_symmetry.space_group_name_H-M   'P 1'
#
loop_
_entity.id
_entity.type
_entity.pdbx_description
1 polymer ?
#
loop_
_entity_poly.entity_id
_entity_poly.type
_entity_poly.pdbx_seq_one_letter_code
_entity_poly.pdbx_strand_id
1 'polypeptide(L)'
;MMADQVLRKLDPFRIIRWPLFREATKYKDGEYVKDLSYLNRDLSKVILIDTVPGHAREQPENAIILPKWKGDPQDKSLVALIPFLEYVAGMNVEDVRPVIKSFEGTYIPAEFAAREKVMREKFQKQLEEEQKSRPRRGVGNLASLLGLKPQSSIDGQGPSEEKMLWDQIRERGQKNYEMMEQEIRENGETWLKMMA
;
A
#
# COMPACT_ATOMS: atom_id res chain seq x y z
N MET A 1 -26.32 -8.17 -16.36
CA MET A 1 -25.93 -7.32 -15.20
C MET A 1 -25.15 -6.12 -15.71
N MET A 2 -25.55 -4.88 -15.36
CA MET A 2 -24.88 -3.67 -15.86
C MET A 2 -23.46 -3.50 -15.28
N ALA A 3 -23.22 -3.94 -14.04
CA ALA A 3 -21.92 -3.81 -13.38
C ALA A 3 -20.82 -4.68 -14.02
N ASP A 4 -21.16 -5.87 -14.52
CA ASP A 4 -20.19 -6.75 -15.18
C ASP A 4 -19.59 -6.10 -16.44
N GLN A 5 -20.41 -5.40 -17.23
CA GLN A 5 -19.94 -4.69 -18.42
C GLN A 5 -18.99 -3.54 -18.08
N VAL A 6 -19.26 -2.83 -16.98
CA VAL A 6 -18.38 -1.76 -16.48
C VAL A 6 -17.07 -2.36 -15.96
N LEU A 7 -17.16 -3.44 -15.18
CA LEU A 7 -16.00 -4.14 -14.64
C LEU A 7 -15.06 -4.62 -15.75
N ARG A 8 -15.58 -5.22 -16.83
CA ARG A 8 -14.75 -5.67 -17.97
C ARG A 8 -13.97 -4.54 -18.64
N LYS A 9 -14.49 -3.31 -18.60
CA LYS A 9 -13.79 -2.12 -19.13
C LYS A 9 -12.76 -1.57 -18.15
N LEU A 10 -13.03 -1.65 -16.84
CA LEU A 10 -12.14 -1.17 -15.79
C LEU A 10 -10.99 -2.15 -15.50
N ASP A 11 -11.26 -3.44 -15.54
CA ASP A 11 -10.33 -4.51 -15.24
C ASP A 11 -10.29 -5.55 -16.38
N PRO A 12 -9.79 -5.17 -17.57
CA PRO A 12 -9.73 -6.05 -18.72
C PRO A 12 -8.76 -7.23 -18.53
N PHE A 13 -7.81 -7.09 -17.60
CA PHE A 13 -6.79 -8.11 -17.29
C PHE A 13 -7.11 -8.95 -16.05
N ARG A 14 -8.30 -8.79 -15.44
CA ARG A 14 -8.78 -9.58 -14.30
C ARG A 14 -7.85 -9.54 -13.08
N ILE A 15 -7.32 -8.36 -12.76
CA ILE A 15 -6.56 -8.08 -11.52
C ILE A 15 -7.45 -8.34 -10.29
N ILE A 16 -8.76 -8.06 -10.39
CA ILE A 16 -9.74 -8.33 -9.36
C ILE A 16 -10.03 -9.84 -9.33
N ARG A 17 -9.61 -10.49 -8.24
CA ARG A 17 -9.73 -11.95 -8.11
C ARG A 17 -11.17 -12.47 -8.01
N TRP A 18 -12.01 -11.78 -7.25
CA TRP A 18 -13.37 -12.23 -6.93
C TRP A 18 -14.37 -11.08 -7.06
N PRO A 19 -14.99 -10.90 -8.23
CA PRO A 19 -16.05 -9.90 -8.39
C PRO A 19 -17.33 -10.39 -7.70
N LEU A 20 -17.78 -9.63 -6.70
CA LEU A 20 -19.03 -9.85 -5.98
C LEU A 20 -20.01 -8.73 -6.32
N PHE A 21 -21.26 -9.10 -6.58
CA PHE A 21 -22.32 -8.17 -7.00
C PHE A 21 -23.43 -8.09 -5.95
N ARG A 22 -24.57 -7.48 -6.32
CA ARG A 22 -25.69 -7.24 -5.40
C ARG A 22 -26.25 -8.53 -4.82
N GLU A 23 -26.23 -9.61 -5.58
CA GLU A 23 -26.67 -10.94 -5.20
C GLU A 23 -25.85 -11.52 -4.04
N ALA A 24 -24.61 -11.05 -3.84
CA ALA A 24 -23.75 -11.46 -2.74
C ALA A 24 -23.92 -10.60 -1.46
N THR A 25 -24.84 -9.63 -1.49
CA THR A 25 -25.12 -8.76 -0.33
C THR A 25 -26.32 -9.25 0.46
N LYS A 26 -26.35 -8.95 1.76
CA LYS A 26 -27.50 -9.22 2.63
C LYS A 26 -28.49 -8.07 2.55
N TYR A 27 -29.75 -8.36 2.27
CA TYR A 27 -30.81 -7.35 2.34
C TYR A 27 -31.43 -7.36 3.74
N LYS A 28 -31.39 -6.24 4.45
CA LYS A 28 -31.87 -6.11 5.83
C LYS A 28 -32.39 -4.69 6.05
N ASP A 29 -33.52 -4.53 6.74
CA ASP A 29 -34.07 -3.21 7.10
C ASP A 29 -34.15 -2.20 5.92
N GLY A 30 -34.51 -2.67 4.73
CA GLY A 30 -34.62 -1.83 3.53
C GLY A 30 -33.32 -1.53 2.78
N GLU A 31 -32.16 -1.93 3.31
CA GLU A 31 -30.83 -1.62 2.75
C GLU A 31 -30.00 -2.87 2.45
N TYR A 32 -29.11 -2.73 1.46
CA TYR A 32 -28.11 -3.76 1.14
C TYR A 32 -26.88 -3.62 2.02
N VAL A 33 -26.39 -4.75 2.54
CA VAL A 33 -25.24 -4.83 3.45
C VAL A 33 -24.19 -5.75 2.88
N LYS A 34 -22.95 -5.30 2.94
CA LYS A 34 -21.77 -6.09 2.61
C LYS A 34 -21.25 -6.71 3.91
N ASP A 35 -21.88 -7.80 4.33
CA ASP A 35 -21.48 -8.55 5.51
C ASP A 35 -20.17 -9.29 5.24
N LEU A 36 -19.07 -8.79 5.79
CA LEU A 36 -17.72 -9.29 5.56
C LEU A 36 -17.50 -10.67 6.19
N SER A 37 -18.32 -11.07 7.17
CA SER A 37 -18.23 -12.40 7.80
C SER A 37 -18.45 -13.55 6.81
N TYR A 38 -19.13 -13.29 5.69
CA TYR A 38 -19.38 -14.30 4.65
C TYR A 38 -18.22 -14.47 3.66
N LEU A 39 -17.17 -13.64 3.74
CA LEU A 39 -16.01 -13.75 2.86
C LEU A 39 -15.09 -14.93 3.20
N ASN A 40 -15.28 -15.57 4.36
CA ASN A 40 -14.39 -16.60 4.89
C ASN A 40 -12.93 -16.11 4.88
N ARG A 41 -12.72 -14.92 5.47
CA ARG A 41 -11.41 -14.27 5.63
C ARG A 41 -11.30 -13.78 7.06
N ASP A 42 -10.08 -13.76 7.58
CA ASP A 42 -9.80 -13.12 8.86
C ASP A 42 -10.08 -11.62 8.76
N LEU A 43 -11.04 -11.14 9.56
CA LEU A 43 -11.44 -9.73 9.56
C LEU A 43 -10.32 -8.82 10.08
N SER A 44 -9.31 -9.34 10.78
CA SER A 44 -8.12 -8.55 11.14
C SER A 44 -7.29 -8.14 9.92
N LYS A 45 -7.53 -8.77 8.76
CA LYS A 45 -6.79 -8.55 7.49
C LYS A 45 -7.68 -8.03 6.36
N VAL A 46 -8.91 -7.61 6.65
CA VAL A 46 -9.88 -7.16 5.63
C VAL A 46 -10.15 -5.67 5.78
N ILE A 47 -10.08 -4.94 4.67
CA ILE A 47 -10.50 -3.53 4.58
C ILE A 47 -11.61 -3.42 3.53
N LEU A 48 -12.71 -2.78 3.90
CA LEU A 48 -13.81 -2.42 3.01
C LEU A 48 -13.67 -0.95 2.62
N ILE A 49 -13.60 -0.65 1.32
CA ILE A 49 -13.70 0.72 0.82
C ILE A 49 -15.08 0.89 0.20
N ASP A 50 -15.86 1.84 0.69
CA ASP A 50 -17.21 2.13 0.20
C ASP A 50 -17.48 3.64 0.21
N THR A 51 -18.63 4.05 -0.31
CA THR A 51 -19.11 5.44 -0.28
C THR A 51 -20.41 5.60 0.51
N VAL A 52 -21.02 4.49 0.94
CA VAL A 52 -22.26 4.49 1.72
C VAL A 52 -22.01 3.78 3.04
N PRO A 53 -22.07 4.48 4.19
CA PRO A 53 -21.85 3.90 5.51
C PRO A 53 -22.75 2.68 5.81
N GLY A 54 -24.01 2.73 5.37
CA GLY A 54 -24.98 1.64 5.59
C GLY A 54 -24.55 0.29 5.01
N HIS A 55 -23.75 0.28 3.93
CA HIS A 55 -23.22 -0.96 3.36
C HIS A 55 -22.26 -1.69 4.30
N ALA A 56 -21.57 -0.95 5.18
CA ALA A 56 -20.57 -1.47 6.11
C ALA A 56 -21.10 -1.72 7.52
N ARG A 57 -22.42 -1.55 7.76
CA ARG A 57 -22.98 -1.47 9.13
C ARG A 57 -22.72 -2.69 10.03
N GLU A 58 -22.46 -3.87 9.48
CA GLU A 58 -22.17 -5.07 10.27
C GLU A 58 -20.70 -5.15 10.71
N GLN A 59 -19.78 -4.41 10.05
CA GLN A 59 -18.36 -4.30 10.39
C GLN A 59 -17.80 -2.88 10.08
N PRO A 60 -18.31 -1.81 10.72
CA PRO A 60 -17.89 -0.44 10.43
C PRO A 60 -16.39 -0.20 10.72
N GLU A 61 -15.80 -0.92 11.66
CA GLU A 61 -14.39 -0.84 12.02
C GLU A 61 -13.42 -1.34 10.94
N ASN A 62 -13.94 -2.10 9.97
CA ASN A 62 -13.19 -2.55 8.80
C ASN A 62 -13.33 -1.59 7.61
N ALA A 63 -14.15 -0.54 7.72
CA ALA A 63 -14.55 0.26 6.58
C ALA A 63 -13.87 1.64 6.52
N ILE A 64 -13.46 2.01 5.31
CA ILE A 64 -13.03 3.36 4.94
C ILE A 64 -14.12 3.91 4.01
N ILE A 65 -14.90 4.86 4.54
CA ILE A 65 -15.97 5.51 3.77
C ILE A 65 -15.40 6.74 3.07
N LEU A 66 -15.37 6.70 1.74
CA LEU A 66 -14.92 7.79 0.89
C LEU A 66 -16.11 8.65 0.43
N PRO A 67 -15.90 9.93 0.11
CA PRO A 67 -16.91 10.74 -0.55
C PRO A 67 -17.26 10.14 -1.93
N LYS A 68 -18.52 10.28 -2.33
CA LYS A 68 -18.94 9.87 -3.67
C LYS A 68 -18.22 10.70 -4.73
N TRP A 69 -17.55 10.03 -5.65
CA TRP A 69 -16.97 10.67 -6.83
C TRP A 69 -18.07 11.21 -7.74
N LYS A 70 -17.94 12.47 -8.16
CA LYS A 70 -18.92 13.18 -9.01
C LYS A 70 -18.45 13.37 -10.46
N GLY A 71 -17.39 12.67 -10.87
CA GLY A 71 -16.85 12.75 -12.23
C GLY A 71 -15.71 13.74 -12.42
N ASP A 72 -15.15 14.33 -11.34
CA ASP A 72 -14.01 15.24 -11.45
C ASP A 72 -12.74 14.46 -11.87
N PRO A 73 -12.15 14.75 -13.04
CA PRO A 73 -10.92 14.09 -13.50
C PRO A 73 -9.67 14.53 -12.71
N GLN A 74 -9.74 15.61 -11.94
CA GLN A 74 -8.63 16.07 -11.09
C GLN A 74 -8.66 15.45 -9.69
N ASP A 75 -9.68 14.63 -9.38
CA ASP A 75 -9.76 13.91 -8.12
C ASP A 75 -8.61 12.90 -8.01
N LYS A 76 -7.79 13.07 -6.97
CA LYS A 76 -6.64 12.20 -6.66
C LYS A 76 -6.84 11.42 -5.36
N SER A 77 -8.07 11.34 -4.84
CA SER A 77 -8.35 10.75 -3.53
C SER A 77 -7.94 9.28 -3.44
N LEU A 78 -8.20 8.48 -4.47
CA LEU A 78 -7.80 7.07 -4.53
C LEU A 78 -6.27 6.92 -4.60
N VAL A 79 -5.60 7.73 -5.40
CA VAL A 79 -4.13 7.73 -5.52
C VAL A 79 -3.49 8.13 -4.18
N ALA A 80 -4.08 9.11 -3.48
CA ALA A 80 -3.60 9.56 -2.18
C ALA A 80 -3.75 8.50 -1.09
N LEU A 81 -4.63 7.50 -1.26
CA LEU A 81 -4.82 6.41 -0.30
C LEU A 81 -3.77 5.29 -0.46
N ILE A 82 -3.10 5.20 -1.61
CA ILE A 82 -2.11 4.15 -1.92
C ILE A 82 -1.04 4.01 -0.83
N PRO A 83 -0.35 5.08 -0.37
CA PRO A 83 0.70 4.93 0.64
C PRO A 83 0.19 4.31 1.93
N PHE A 84 -1.03 4.68 2.37
CA PHE A 84 -1.63 4.10 3.56
C PHE A 84 -1.90 2.59 3.38
N LEU A 85 -2.45 2.17 2.24
CA LEU A 85 -2.74 0.76 1.97
C LEU A 85 -1.47 -0.07 1.82
N GLU A 86 -0.47 0.46 1.14
CA GLU A 86 0.86 -0.16 1.05
C GLU A 86 1.48 -0.32 2.46
N TYR A 87 1.20 0.60 3.39
CA TYR A 87 1.73 0.58 4.76
C TYR A 87 1.15 -0.55 5.57
N VAL A 88 -0.17 -0.65 5.54
CA VAL A 88 -0.88 -1.73 6.20
C VAL A 88 -0.42 -3.09 5.68
N ALA A 89 -0.22 -3.21 4.36
CA ALA A 89 0.23 -4.47 3.75
C ALA A 89 1.72 -4.78 4.02
N GLY A 90 2.60 -3.80 3.86
CA GLY A 90 4.05 -3.98 3.93
C GLY A 90 4.62 -4.11 5.34
N MET A 91 3.97 -3.47 6.33
CA MET A 91 4.37 -3.59 7.74
C MET A 91 3.82 -4.84 8.42
N ASN A 92 3.06 -5.67 7.70
CA ASN A 92 2.40 -6.87 8.22
C ASN A 92 1.59 -6.59 9.51
N VAL A 93 0.79 -5.52 9.50
CA VAL A 93 -0.07 -5.13 10.62
C VAL A 93 -0.94 -6.32 11.03
N GLU A 94 -0.89 -6.73 12.31
CA GLU A 94 -1.62 -7.90 12.82
C GLU A 94 -3.14 -7.74 12.69
N ASP A 95 -3.65 -6.55 13.01
CA ASP A 95 -5.06 -6.19 12.92
C ASP A 95 -5.23 -4.78 12.33
N VAL A 96 -5.95 -4.67 11.22
CA VAL A 96 -6.19 -3.40 10.52
C VAL A 96 -7.19 -2.50 11.25
N ARG A 97 -8.07 -3.04 12.10
CA ARG A 97 -9.18 -2.28 12.71
C ARG A 97 -8.70 -1.17 13.66
N PRO A 98 -7.73 -1.40 14.58
CA PRO A 98 -7.17 -0.32 15.40
C PRO A 98 -6.46 0.75 14.56
N VAL A 99 -5.81 0.34 13.47
CA VAL A 99 -5.13 1.28 12.56
C VAL A 99 -6.14 2.19 11.91
N ILE A 100 -7.19 1.64 11.29
CA ILE A 100 -8.27 2.43 10.67
C ILE A 100 -8.92 3.35 11.70
N LYS A 101 -9.24 2.84 12.90
CA LYS A 101 -9.83 3.62 13.98
C LYS A 101 -8.96 4.81 14.40
N SER A 102 -7.63 4.69 14.32
CA SER A 102 -6.72 5.81 14.65
C SER A 102 -6.82 7.01 13.70
N PHE A 103 -7.47 6.85 12.55
CA PHE A 103 -7.71 7.93 11.58
C PHE A 103 -9.19 8.38 11.54
N GLU A 104 -10.03 7.87 12.44
CA GLU A 104 -11.45 8.22 12.50
C GLU A 104 -11.64 9.74 12.62
N GLY A 105 -12.52 10.31 11.80
CA GLY A 105 -12.78 11.76 11.76
C GLY A 105 -11.72 12.59 11.02
N THR A 106 -10.68 11.98 10.46
CA THR A 106 -9.64 12.67 9.69
C THR A 106 -9.63 12.22 8.23
N TYR A 107 -8.99 13.02 7.36
CA TYR A 107 -8.69 12.60 6.00
C TYR A 107 -7.41 11.75 6.00
N ILE A 108 -7.58 10.43 5.90
CA ILE A 108 -6.51 9.42 6.03
C ILE A 108 -5.24 9.82 5.27
N PRO A 109 -5.28 10.21 3.98
CA PRO A 109 -4.06 10.54 3.24
C PRO A 109 -3.26 11.70 3.82
N ALA A 110 -3.93 12.79 4.26
CA ALA A 110 -3.24 13.95 4.82
C ALA A 110 -2.65 13.65 6.20
N GLU A 111 -3.43 12.97 7.05
CA GLU A 111 -2.98 12.56 8.38
C GLU A 111 -1.84 11.54 8.30
N PHE A 112 -1.91 10.59 7.37
CA PHE A 112 -0.84 9.62 7.14
C PHE A 112 0.45 10.31 6.68
N ALA A 113 0.38 11.25 5.73
CA ALA A 113 1.53 12.03 5.29
C ALA A 113 2.16 12.86 6.42
N ALA A 114 1.34 13.45 7.29
CA ALA A 114 1.83 14.18 8.47
C ALA A 114 2.53 13.24 9.46
N ARG A 115 1.95 12.08 9.75
CA ARG A 115 2.56 11.05 10.62
C ARG A 115 3.87 10.52 10.03
N GLU A 116 3.91 10.28 8.73
CA GLU A 116 5.11 9.83 8.02
C GLU A 116 6.25 10.84 8.19
N LYS A 117 5.96 12.14 8.02
CA LYS A 117 6.96 13.21 8.21
C LYS A 117 7.52 13.20 9.63
N VAL A 118 6.66 13.08 10.65
CA VAL A 118 7.09 13.02 12.05
C VAL A 118 7.94 11.78 12.33
N MET A 119 7.55 10.62 11.81
CA MET A 119 8.33 9.38 11.94
C MET A 119 9.69 9.51 11.25
N ARG A 120 9.73 10.18 10.09
CA ARG A 120 10.95 10.41 9.34
C ARG A 120 11.93 11.30 10.09
N GLU A 121 11.45 12.39 10.67
CA GLU A 121 12.26 13.28 11.51
C GLU A 121 12.81 12.58 12.76
N LYS A 122 12.02 11.70 13.39
CA LYS A 122 12.48 10.91 14.55
C LYS A 122 13.57 9.91 14.19
N PHE A 123 13.40 9.17 13.09
CA PHE A 123 14.38 8.21 12.62
C PHE A 123 15.70 8.89 12.24
N GLN A 124 15.64 10.02 11.55
CA GLN A 124 16.84 10.79 11.20
C GLN A 124 17.61 11.24 12.45
N LYS A 125 16.91 11.71 13.48
CA LYS A 125 17.53 12.06 14.77
C LYS A 125 18.19 10.85 15.44
N GLN A 126 17.55 9.68 15.43
CA GLN A 126 18.12 8.44 15.97
C GLN A 126 19.40 8.03 15.23
N LEU A 127 19.40 8.08 13.90
CA LEU A 127 20.59 7.77 13.11
C LEU A 127 21.74 8.75 13.39
N GLU A 128 21.45 10.04 13.54
CA GLU A 128 22.46 11.03 13.88
C GLU A 128 23.04 10.84 15.28
N GLU A 129 22.20 10.48 16.26
CA GLU A 129 22.63 10.13 17.62
C GLU A 129 23.52 8.88 17.62
N GLU A 130 23.11 7.83 16.90
CA GLU A 130 23.91 6.60 16.75
C GLU A 130 25.25 6.86 16.03
N GLN A 131 25.26 7.69 15.00
CA GLN A 131 26.48 8.08 14.30
C GLN A 131 27.43 8.88 15.21
N LYS A 132 26.89 9.75 16.07
CA LYS A 132 27.67 10.50 17.07
C LYS A 132 28.18 9.59 18.19
N SER A 133 27.44 8.54 18.56
CA SER A 133 27.85 7.59 19.61
C SER A 133 28.78 6.48 19.12
N ARG A 134 28.90 6.24 17.81
CA ARG A 134 29.84 5.27 17.24
C ARG A 134 31.29 5.74 17.49
N PRO A 135 32.11 4.98 18.26
CA PRO A 135 33.50 5.35 18.49
C PRO A 135 34.27 5.27 17.16
N ARG A 136 35.07 6.31 16.84
CA ARG A 136 36.05 6.27 15.75
C ARG A 136 37.15 5.25 16.07
N ARG A 137 36.87 3.95 15.92
CA ARG A 137 37.92 2.92 15.88
C ARG A 137 38.59 3.02 14.51
N GLY A 138 39.76 3.65 14.48
CA GLY A 138 40.60 3.76 13.29
C GLY A 138 41.10 2.38 12.86
N VAL A 139 40.42 1.76 11.90
CA VAL A 139 40.86 0.53 11.22
C VAL A 139 41.54 0.84 9.86
N GLY A 140 41.81 2.12 9.57
CA GLY A 140 42.38 2.57 8.29
C GLY A 140 43.86 2.23 8.08
N ASN A 141 44.64 1.97 9.15
CA ASN A 141 46.10 1.83 9.03
C ASN A 141 46.62 0.38 9.13
N LEU A 142 45.80 -0.61 9.49
CA LEU A 142 46.25 -2.01 9.60
C LEU A 142 46.01 -2.84 8.32
N ALA A 143 44.96 -2.54 7.55
CA ALA A 143 44.70 -3.23 6.28
C ALA A 143 45.71 -2.86 5.18
N SER A 144 46.17 -1.60 5.14
CA SER A 144 47.18 -1.14 4.17
C SER A 144 48.57 -1.73 4.43
N LEU A 145 48.87 -2.21 5.64
CA LEU A 145 50.17 -2.83 5.99
C LEU A 145 50.23 -4.32 5.64
N LEU A 146 49.08 -4.96 5.42
CA LEU A 146 48.96 -6.40 5.18
C LEU A 146 48.82 -6.78 3.69
N GLY A 147 49.01 -5.83 2.76
CA GLY A 147 49.03 -6.09 1.32
C GLY A 147 47.69 -6.58 0.74
N LEU A 148 46.61 -6.56 1.52
CA LEU A 148 45.28 -6.93 1.08
C LEU A 148 44.66 -5.75 0.32
N LYS A 149 44.71 -5.80 -1.01
CA LYS A 149 43.90 -4.91 -1.85
C LYS A 149 42.43 -5.14 -1.49
N PRO A 150 41.65 -4.09 -1.15
CA PRO A 150 40.21 -4.23 -1.13
C PRO A 150 39.80 -4.49 -2.57
N GLN A 151 39.32 -5.70 -2.83
CA GLN A 151 38.58 -5.98 -4.04
C GLN A 151 37.35 -5.10 -3.95
N SER A 152 37.40 -3.99 -4.70
CA SER A 152 36.30 -3.06 -4.90
C SER A 152 35.06 -3.88 -5.20
N SER A 153 34.22 -4.01 -4.18
CA SER A 153 32.80 -4.28 -4.34
C SER A 153 32.31 -3.36 -5.45
N ILE A 154 31.76 -4.01 -6.47
CA ILE A 154 30.97 -3.42 -7.52
C ILE A 154 30.02 -2.38 -6.91
N ASP A 155 29.95 -1.24 -7.60
CA ASP A 155 29.09 -0.08 -7.39
C ASP A 155 29.52 0.91 -6.29
N GLY A 156 30.21 1.95 -6.76
CA GLY A 156 30.41 3.21 -6.06
C GLY A 156 29.10 3.97 -5.86
N GLN A 157 28.32 3.53 -4.88
CA GLN A 157 27.41 4.42 -4.17
C GLN A 157 28.10 4.85 -2.89
N GLY A 158 28.00 6.15 -2.57
CA GLY A 158 28.41 6.70 -1.27
C GLY A 158 27.68 5.99 -0.12
N PRO A 159 27.80 6.46 1.13
CA PRO A 159 27.09 5.83 2.25
C PRO A 159 25.61 5.73 1.84
N SER A 160 25.14 4.51 1.60
CA SER A 160 23.76 4.29 1.19
C SER A 160 22.93 4.91 2.29
N GLU A 161 22.24 6.01 2.00
CA GLU A 161 21.23 6.58 2.89
C GLU A 161 20.43 5.40 3.41
N GLU A 162 20.48 5.15 4.72
CA GLU A 162 19.81 4.01 5.32
C GLU A 162 18.30 4.22 5.10
N LYS A 163 17.81 3.73 3.96
CA LYS A 163 16.44 3.95 3.50
C LYS A 163 15.51 3.34 4.52
N MET A 164 14.47 4.08 4.91
CA MET A 164 13.45 3.53 5.79
C MET A 164 12.86 2.28 5.17
N LEU A 165 12.50 1.30 6.01
CA LEU A 165 11.78 0.11 5.56
C LEU A 165 10.56 0.48 4.70
N TRP A 166 9.94 1.61 5.03
CA TRP A 166 8.80 2.16 4.31
C TRP A 166 9.13 2.63 2.89
N ASP A 167 10.24 3.33 2.68
CA ASP A 167 10.67 3.76 1.34
C ASP A 167 10.98 2.54 0.46
N GLN A 168 11.56 1.48 1.04
CA GLN A 168 11.83 0.23 0.33
C GLN A 168 10.54 -0.48 -0.10
N ILE A 169 9.52 -0.52 0.76
CA ILE A 169 8.21 -1.08 0.44
C ILE A 169 7.57 -0.33 -0.73
N ARG A 170 7.62 1.01 -0.70
CA ARG A 170 7.04 1.86 -1.75
C ARG A 170 7.78 1.72 -3.08
N GLU A 171 9.11 1.74 -3.06
CA GLU A 171 9.93 1.50 -4.25
C GLU A 171 9.62 0.13 -4.88
N ARG A 172 9.43 -0.90 -4.04
CA ARG A 172 9.02 -2.22 -4.51
C ARG A 172 7.62 -2.21 -5.12
N GLY A 173 6.66 -1.52 -4.49
CA GLY A 173 5.30 -1.35 -5.02
C GLY A 173 5.29 -0.70 -6.39
N GLN A 174 6.03 0.40 -6.55
CA GLN A 174 6.17 1.12 -7.82
C GLN A 174 6.84 0.27 -8.90
N LYS A 175 7.93 -0.42 -8.57
CA LYS A 175 8.59 -1.34 -9.51
C LYS A 175 7.66 -2.46 -9.96
N ASN A 176 6.88 -3.04 -9.04
CA ASN A 176 5.91 -4.07 -9.39
C ASN A 176 4.83 -3.54 -10.34
N TYR A 177 4.35 -2.32 -10.11
CA TYR A 177 3.38 -1.68 -11.00
C TYR A 177 3.97 -1.41 -12.39
N GLU A 178 5.19 -0.87 -12.47
CA GLU A 178 5.88 -0.62 -13.74
C GLU A 178 6.15 -1.91 -14.52
N MET A 179 6.56 -2.99 -13.84
CA MET A 179 6.74 -4.30 -14.47
C MET A 179 5.41 -4.84 -15.02
N MET A 180 4.33 -4.76 -14.23
CA MET A 180 3.01 -5.19 -14.67
C MET A 180 2.51 -4.38 -15.88
N GLU A 181 2.71 -3.05 -15.89
CA GLU A 181 2.38 -2.19 -17.03
C GLU A 181 3.21 -2.53 -18.28
N GLN A 182 4.51 -2.82 -18.12
CA GLN A 182 5.36 -3.26 -19.23
C GLN A 182 4.85 -4.59 -19.81
N GLU A 183 4.56 -5.58 -18.97
CA GLU A 183 4.01 -6.86 -19.42
C GLU A 183 2.66 -6.70 -20.12
N ILE A 184 1.78 -5.85 -19.59
CA ILE A 184 0.49 -5.50 -20.22
C ILE A 184 0.72 -4.83 -21.58
N ARG A 185 1.70 -3.93 -21.69
CA ARG A 185 1.99 -3.24 -22.95
C ARG A 185 2.54 -4.17 -24.02
N GLU A 186 3.36 -5.15 -23.63
CA GLU A 186 3.98 -6.10 -24.56
C GLU A 186 3.03 -7.24 -24.94
N ASN A 187 2.32 -7.81 -23.96
CA ASN A 187 1.56 -9.05 -24.12
C ASN A 187 0.04 -8.86 -24.04
N GLY A 188 -0.44 -7.65 -23.74
CA GLY A 188 -1.85 -7.38 -23.44
C GLY A 188 -2.79 -7.77 -24.57
N GLU A 189 -2.45 -7.49 -25.84
CA GLU A 189 -3.30 -7.90 -26.98
C GLU A 189 -3.46 -9.42 -27.07
N THR A 190 -2.39 -10.17 -26.80
CA THR A 190 -2.40 -11.63 -26.78
C THR A 190 -3.28 -12.14 -25.65
N TRP A 191 -3.13 -11.60 -24.45
CA TRP A 191 -3.96 -11.96 -23.29
C TRP A 191 -5.43 -11.64 -23.52
N LEU A 192 -5.75 -10.48 -24.10
CA LEU A 192 -7.12 -10.11 -24.42
C LEU A 192 -7.75 -11.06 -25.43
N LYS A 193 -7.01 -11.51 -26.45
CA LYS A 193 -7.47 -12.54 -27.41
C LYS A 193 -7.67 -13.90 -26.76
N MET A 194 -6.85 -14.27 -25.78
CA MET A 194 -7.02 -15.52 -25.02
C MET A 194 -8.19 -15.49 -24.04
N MET A 195 -8.61 -14.30 -23.58
CA MET A 195 -9.68 -14.11 -22.61
C MET A 195 -11.05 -13.76 -23.22
N ALA A 196 -11.10 -13.52 -24.53
CA ALA A 196 -12.32 -13.27 -25.31
C ALA A 196 -13.07 -14.57 -25.61
#